data_AF-A0A1S2F073-F1
#
_entry.id   AF-A0A1S2F073-F1
#
_cell.length_a   1.000
_cell.length_b   1.000
_cell.length_c   1.000
_cell.angle_alpha   90.00
_cell.angle_beta   90.00
_cell.angle_gamma   90.00
#
_symmetry.space_group_name_H-M   'P 1'
#
loop_
_entity.id
_entity.type
_entity.pdbx_description
1 polymer ?
#
loop_
_entity_poly.entity_id
_entity_poly.type
_entity_poly.pdbx_seq_one_letter_code
_entity_poly.pdbx_strand_id
1 'polypeptide(L)'
;MDQCDKEPTSLTLDDYLDLLNLAIRLEDRKWQADIVRTLRHMLEPQGKKQAKSEECTEQELWQCLNQINDRMFALYNELKATDDKDMQRRLLDQMWELKIARVEVFRKIRSIYQ
;
A
#
# COMPACT_ATOMS: atom_id res chain seq x y z
N MET A 1 31.93 23.25 17.69
CA MET A 1 30.79 22.61 18.35
C MET A 1 29.67 22.52 17.34
N ASP A 2 29.25 21.29 17.05
CA ASP A 2 28.08 20.82 16.29
C ASP A 2 27.08 21.89 15.82
N GLN A 3 27.05 22.11 14.51
CA GLN A 3 25.83 22.52 13.84
C GLN A 3 24.94 21.29 13.79
N CYS A 4 23.98 21.23 14.71
CA CYS A 4 22.85 20.32 14.63
C CYS A 4 21.95 20.82 13.50
N ASP A 5 22.28 20.43 12.28
CA ASP A 5 21.41 20.51 11.12
C ASP A 5 20.16 19.67 11.43
N LYS A 6 19.11 20.33 11.92
CA LYS A 6 17.75 19.78 11.89
C LYS A 6 17.31 19.81 10.44
N GLU A 7 17.74 18.81 9.69
CA GLU A 7 17.13 18.52 8.39
C GLU A 7 15.62 18.38 8.64
N PRO A 8 14.75 19.14 7.95
CA PRO A 8 13.36 18.77 7.92
C PRO A 8 13.36 17.37 7.30
N THR A 9 12.99 16.36 8.07
CA THR A 9 12.76 15.00 7.55
C THR A 9 11.53 15.05 6.66
N SER A 10 11.66 15.70 5.50
CA SER A 10 10.74 15.62 4.40
C SER A 10 10.97 14.24 3.79
N LEU A 11 10.38 13.23 4.44
CA LEU A 11 10.29 11.87 3.92
C LEU A 11 9.77 11.96 2.49
N THR A 12 10.51 11.37 1.57
CA THR A 12 10.13 11.38 0.16
C THR A 12 8.98 10.40 -0.07
N LEU A 13 8.33 10.49 -1.23
CA LEU A 13 7.31 9.52 -1.61
C LEU A 13 7.84 8.08 -1.55
N ASP A 14 9.08 7.84 -2.00
CA ASP A 14 9.73 6.53 -1.91
C ASP A 14 9.88 6.07 -0.46
N ASP A 15 10.22 6.95 0.49
CA ASP A 15 10.28 6.60 1.92
C ASP A 15 8.92 6.16 2.46
N TYR A 16 7.85 6.87 2.12
CA TYR A 16 6.50 6.47 2.53
C TYR A 16 6.04 5.17 1.88
N LEU A 17 6.48 4.87 0.65
CA LEU A 17 6.24 3.59 0.01
C LEU A 17 7.02 2.45 0.67
N ASP A 18 8.26 2.70 1.13
CA ASP A 18 9.04 1.72 1.90
C ASP A 18 8.42 1.47 3.28
N LEU A 19 8.03 2.53 3.99
CA LEU A 19 7.31 2.45 5.26
C LEU A 19 5.97 1.72 5.09
N LEU A 20 5.25 1.94 3.99
CA LEU A 20 4.02 1.22 3.69
C LEU A 20 4.31 -0.26 3.48
N ASN A 21 5.36 -0.60 2.75
CA ASN A 21 5.78 -1.99 2.59
C ASN A 21 6.18 -2.63 3.92
N LEU A 22 6.84 -1.89 4.81
CA LEU A 22 7.18 -2.36 6.15
C LEU A 22 5.93 -2.59 7.00
N ALA A 23 5.00 -1.64 7.01
CA ALA A 23 3.72 -1.76 7.71
C ALA A 23 2.91 -2.96 7.22
N ILE A 24 2.99 -3.28 5.93
CA ILE A 24 2.33 -4.46 5.37
C ILE A 24 3.05 -5.76 5.75
N ARG A 25 4.39 -5.78 5.78
CA ARG A 25 5.15 -6.93 6.27
C ARG A 25 4.89 -7.23 7.74
N LEU A 26 4.64 -6.19 8.53
CA LEU A 26 4.27 -6.30 9.95
C LEU A 26 2.77 -6.56 10.15
N GLU A 27 1.98 -6.66 9.08
CA GLU A 27 0.52 -6.83 9.12
C GLU A 27 -0.21 -5.70 9.90
N ASP A 28 0.44 -4.55 10.09
CA ASP A 28 -0.08 -3.42 10.86
C ASP A 28 -1.02 -2.56 10.00
N ARG A 29 -2.29 -2.92 10.02
CA ARG A 29 -3.38 -2.27 9.26
C ARG A 29 -3.56 -0.81 9.66
N LYS A 30 -3.36 -0.48 10.93
CA LYS A 30 -3.53 0.88 11.45
C LYS A 30 -2.43 1.78 10.89
N TRP A 31 -1.21 1.27 10.89
CA TRP A 31 -0.07 1.98 10.35
C TRP A 31 -0.12 2.09 8.82
N GLN A 32 -0.57 1.05 8.12
CA GLN A 32 -0.84 1.11 6.67
C GLN A 32 -1.84 2.21 6.31
N ALA A 33 -2.98 2.25 7.01
CA ALA A 33 -4.01 3.26 6.77
C ALA A 33 -3.50 4.68 7.06
N ASP A 34 -2.68 4.83 8.09
CA ASP A 34 -2.10 6.12 8.46
C ASP A 34 -1.06 6.61 7.44
N ILE A 35 -0.23 5.71 6.91
CA ILE A 35 0.73 6.02 5.83
C ILE A 35 -0.01 6.39 4.54
N VAL A 36 -1.03 5.62 4.14
CA VAL A 36 -1.85 5.93 2.95
C VAL A 36 -2.56 7.27 3.12
N ARG A 37 -3.08 7.58 4.31
CA ARG A 37 -3.70 8.88 4.60
C ARG A 37 -2.69 10.02 4.51
N THR A 38 -1.49 9.83 5.04
CA THR A 38 -0.41 10.82 4.99
C THR A 38 0.05 11.05 3.56
N LEU A 39 0.20 9.99 2.77
CA LEU A 39 0.50 10.05 1.33
C LEU A 39 -0.55 10.88 0.58
N ARG A 40 -1.84 10.61 0.79
CA ARG A 40 -2.93 11.37 0.16
C ARG A 40 -2.91 12.85 0.56
N HIS A 41 -2.64 13.15 1.82
CA HIS A 41 -2.62 14.53 2.33
C HIS A 41 -1.37 15.31 1.92
N MET A 42 -0.23 14.64 1.76
CA MET A 42 0.99 15.26 1.18
C MET A 42 0.83 15.55 -0.30
N LEU A 43 0.06 14.72 -0.99
CA LEU A 43 -0.15 14.83 -2.43
C LEU A 43 -1.37 15.70 -2.80
N GLU A 44 -2.27 15.99 -1.86
CA GLU A 44 -3.30 17.02 -2.05
C GLU A 44 -2.60 18.37 -2.27
N PRO A 45 -2.65 18.95 -3.49
CA PRO A 45 -2.04 20.24 -3.72
C PRO A 45 -2.81 21.25 -2.87
N GLN A 46 -2.12 21.88 -1.92
CA GLN A 46 -2.65 23.02 -1.17
C GLN A 46 -3.05 24.13 -2.15
N GLY A 47 -4.30 24.07 -2.62
CA GLY A 47 -4.92 25.03 -3.52
C GLY A 47 -4.48 24.94 -4.98
N LYS A 48 -5.07 24.02 -5.77
CA LYS A 48 -5.48 24.29 -7.16
C LYS A 48 -6.45 23.23 -7.67
N LYS A 49 -7.65 23.68 -8.04
CA LYS A 49 -8.59 22.97 -8.91
C LYS A 49 -7.92 22.69 -10.28
N GLN A 50 -8.30 21.58 -10.93
CA GLN A 50 -7.90 21.04 -12.25
C GLN A 50 -6.66 20.12 -12.21
N ALA A 51 -6.70 18.85 -12.65
CA ALA A 51 -7.26 18.37 -13.91
C ALA A 51 -7.86 16.95 -13.85
N LYS A 52 -9.14 16.88 -14.20
CA LYS A 52 -10.08 15.76 -14.04
C LYS A 52 -9.91 14.58 -15.03
N SER A 53 -8.69 14.32 -15.53
CA SER A 53 -8.48 13.27 -16.55
C SER A 53 -7.41 12.22 -16.23
N GLU A 54 -6.50 12.47 -15.28
CA GLU A 54 -5.45 11.50 -14.89
C GLU A 54 -5.61 10.98 -13.44
N GLU A 55 -6.41 11.67 -12.63
CA GLU A 55 -6.67 11.32 -11.21
C GLU A 55 -7.40 9.98 -11.05
N CYS A 56 -8.20 9.57 -12.04
CA CYS A 56 -8.98 8.33 -11.97
C CYS A 56 -8.05 7.11 -11.84
N THR A 57 -6.97 7.05 -12.62
CA THR A 57 -6.04 5.92 -12.64
C THR A 57 -5.28 5.72 -11.34
N GLU A 58 -4.89 6.79 -10.66
CA GLU A 58 -4.15 6.70 -9.40
C GLU A 58 -5.05 6.22 -8.25
N GLN A 59 -6.23 6.85 -8.10
CA GLN A 59 -7.17 6.48 -7.06
C GLN A 59 -7.68 5.04 -7.24
N GLU A 60 -7.91 4.61 -8.47
CA GLU A 60 -8.29 3.23 -8.81
C GLU A 60 -7.19 2.22 -8.41
N LEU A 61 -5.91 2.57 -8.58
CA LEU A 61 -4.79 1.73 -8.15
C LEU A 61 -4.68 1.62 -6.63
N TRP A 62 -4.85 2.74 -5.91
CA TRP A 62 -4.93 2.72 -4.46
C TRP A 62 -6.14 1.93 -3.94
N GLN A 63 -7.27 2.00 -4.62
CA GLN A 63 -8.45 1.20 -4.31
C GLN A 63 -8.23 -0.28 -4.62
N CYS A 64 -7.58 -0.62 -5.73
CA CYS A 64 -7.14 -1.99 -6.04
C CYS A 64 -6.22 -2.53 -4.96
N LEU A 65 -5.27 -1.72 -4.47
CA LEU A 65 -4.36 -2.13 -3.40
C LEU A 65 -5.11 -2.48 -2.12
N ASN A 66 -6.07 -1.64 -1.72
CA ASN A 66 -6.90 -1.90 -0.55
C ASN A 66 -7.74 -3.16 -0.72
N GLN A 67 -8.33 -3.39 -1.90
CA GLN A 67 -9.09 -4.61 -2.19
C GLN A 67 -8.22 -5.86 -2.15
N ILE A 68 -7.01 -5.81 -2.72
CA ILE A 68 -6.06 -6.92 -2.67
C ILE A 68 -5.67 -7.22 -1.23
N ASN A 69 -5.38 -6.18 -0.42
CA ASN A 69 -5.04 -6.33 1.00
C ASN A 69 -6.21 -6.88 1.84
N ASP A 70 -7.45 -6.50 1.54
CA ASP A 70 -8.63 -7.04 2.21
C ASP A 70 -8.83 -8.51 1.86
N ARG A 71 -8.70 -8.86 0.57
CA ARG A 71 -8.79 -10.25 0.10
C ARG A 71 -7.68 -11.14 0.67
N MET A 72 -6.44 -10.66 0.72
CA MET A 72 -5.32 -11.37 1.36
C MET A 72 -5.59 -11.65 2.84
N PHE A 73 -6.23 -10.70 3.54
CA PHE A 73 -6.59 -10.88 4.94
C PHE A 73 -7.73 -11.88 5.14
N ALA A 74 -8.76 -11.83 4.27
CA ALA A 74 -9.81 -12.83 4.27
C ALA A 74 -9.24 -14.24 4.09
N LEU A 75 -8.37 -14.43 3.08
CA LEU A 75 -7.69 -15.70 2.85
C LEU A 75 -6.81 -16.14 4.03
N TYR A 76 -6.15 -15.20 4.71
CA TYR A 76 -5.36 -15.51 5.89
C TYR A 76 -6.22 -15.95 7.09
N ASN A 77 -7.36 -15.28 7.32
CA ASN A 77 -8.31 -15.71 8.34
C ASN A 77 -8.92 -17.08 8.02
N GLU A 78 -9.25 -17.33 6.75
CA GLU A 78 -9.72 -18.63 6.28
C GLU A 78 -8.65 -19.71 6.46
N LEU A 79 -7.38 -19.39 6.20
CA LEU A 79 -6.24 -20.30 6.38
C LEU A 79 -5.97 -20.64 7.85
N LYS A 80 -6.20 -19.69 8.76
CA LYS A 80 -6.15 -19.91 10.21
C LYS A 80 -7.32 -20.71 10.75
N ALA A 81 -8.51 -20.56 10.16
CA ALA A 81 -9.72 -21.25 10.59
C ALA A 81 -9.84 -22.68 10.02
N THR A 82 -9.13 -22.96 8.93
CA THR A 82 -9.19 -24.24 8.21
C THR A 82 -8.06 -25.18 8.63
N ASP A 83 -8.41 -26.39 9.07
CA ASP A 83 -7.47 -27.48 9.36
C ASP A 83 -7.21 -28.40 8.14
N ASP A 84 -8.00 -28.23 7.08
CA ASP A 84 -7.88 -29.01 5.85
C ASP A 84 -6.65 -28.62 5.02
N LYS A 85 -5.69 -29.55 4.87
CA LYS A 85 -4.41 -29.31 4.20
C LYS A 85 -4.54 -29.06 2.70
N ASP A 86 -5.56 -29.59 2.02
CA ASP A 86 -5.75 -29.35 0.58
C ASP A 86 -6.32 -27.95 0.35
N MET A 87 -7.31 -27.57 1.17
CA MET A 87 -7.87 -26.23 1.21
C MET A 87 -6.80 -25.18 1.57
N GLN A 88 -5.94 -25.45 2.57
CA GLN A 88 -4.82 -24.58 2.91
C GLN A 88 -3.85 -24.36 1.73
N ARG A 89 -3.53 -25.40 0.95
CA ARG A 89 -2.69 -25.25 -0.25
C ARG A 89 -3.34 -24.34 -1.29
N ARG A 90 -4.65 -24.49 -1.52
CA ARG A 90 -5.38 -23.64 -2.46
C ARG A 90 -5.42 -22.18 -1.99
N LEU A 91 -5.66 -21.95 -0.70
CA LEU A 91 -5.63 -20.61 -0.11
C LEU A 91 -4.25 -19.97 -0.21
N LEU A 92 -3.16 -20.75 -0.03
CA LEU A 92 -1.79 -20.27 -0.22
C LEU A 92 -1.49 -19.89 -1.68
N ASP A 93 -2.00 -20.66 -2.64
CA ASP A 93 -1.85 -20.38 -4.07
C ASP A 93 -2.56 -19.06 -4.43
N GLN A 94 -3.80 -18.88 -3.99
CA GLN A 94 -4.53 -17.62 -4.14
C GLN A 94 -3.85 -16.43 -3.43
N MET A 95 -3.25 -16.67 -2.25
CA MET A 95 -2.47 -15.68 -1.54
C MET A 95 -1.22 -15.27 -2.34
N TRP A 96 -0.61 -16.19 -3.08
CA TRP A 96 0.52 -15.92 -3.95
C TRP A 96 0.12 -15.06 -5.16
N GLU A 97 -0.97 -15.41 -5.84
CA GLU A 97 -1.51 -14.61 -6.96
C GLU A 97 -1.81 -13.17 -6.53
N LEU A 98 -2.43 -12.99 -5.36
CA LEU A 98 -2.71 -11.66 -4.80
C LEU A 98 -1.43 -10.89 -4.46
N LYS A 99 -0.37 -11.56 -3.97
CA LYS A 99 0.93 -10.92 -3.76
C LYS A 99 1.54 -10.41 -5.07
N ILE A 100 1.45 -11.18 -6.15
CA ILE A 100 1.92 -10.76 -7.48
C ILE A 100 1.11 -9.54 -7.95
N ALA A 101 -0.22 -9.61 -7.92
CA ALA A 101 -1.10 -8.51 -8.29
C ALA A 101 -0.80 -7.24 -7.46
N ARG A 102 -0.53 -7.39 -6.16
CA ARG A 102 -0.14 -6.28 -5.28
C ARG A 102 1.15 -5.61 -5.71
N VAL A 103 2.19 -6.38 -6.05
CA VAL A 103 3.48 -5.84 -6.52
C VAL A 103 3.31 -5.11 -7.85
N GLU A 104 2.47 -5.62 -8.75
CA GLU A 104 2.16 -4.96 -10.01
C GLU A 104 1.43 -3.62 -9.81
N VAL A 105 0.44 -3.58 -8.90
CA VAL A 105 -0.24 -2.33 -8.53
C VAL A 105 0.74 -1.34 -7.92
N PHE A 106 1.63 -1.77 -7.02
CA PHE A 106 2.69 -0.91 -6.46
C PHE A 106 3.62 -0.35 -7.54
N ARG A 107 4.00 -1.17 -8.53
CA ARG A 107 4.83 -0.71 -9.66
C ARG A 107 4.11 0.35 -10.49
N LYS A 108 2.81 0.17 -10.75
CA LYS A 108 1.99 1.15 -11.48
C LYS A 108 1.86 2.46 -10.69
N ILE A 109 1.61 2.38 -9.38
CA ILE A 109 1.58 3.54 -8.49
C ILE A 109 2.92 4.28 -8.55
N ARG A 110 4.03 3.57 -8.38
CA ARG A 110 5.38 4.18 -8.48
C ARG A 110 5.62 4.86 -9.82
N SER A 111 5.16 4.26 -10.93
CA SER A 111 5.31 4.82 -12.27
C SER A 111 4.50 6.10 -12.51
N ILE A 112 3.44 6.35 -11.75
CA ILE A 112 2.67 7.61 -11.82
C ILE A 112 3.46 8.77 -11.19
N TYR A 113 4.36 8.45 -10.26
CA TYR A 113 5.08 9.43 -9.47
C TYR A 113 6.58 9.53 -9.77
N GLN A 114 7.08 8.78 -10.76
CA GLN A 114 8.43 8.92 -11.33
C GLN A 114 8.43 9.95 -12.46
#